data_AF-A0A3S4H4Y5-F1
#
_entry.id   AF-A0A3S4H4Y5-F1
#
_cell.length_a   1.000
_cell.length_b   1.000
_cell.length_c   1.000
_cell.angle_alpha   90.00
_cell.angle_beta   90.00
_cell.angle_gamma   90.00
#
_symmetry.space_group_name_H-M   'P 1'
#
loop_
_entity.id
_entity.type
_entity.pdbx_description
1 polymer ?
#
loop_
_entity_poly.entity_id
_entity_poly.type
_entity_poly.pdbx_seq_one_letter_code
_entity_poly.pdbx_strand_id
1 'polypeptide(L)'
;MSLDIDQIALHQLIKRDEQNLELVLRESLLEPNATVVEMMAELHRVYSAKSKAYGLFNEESELAQALRLQRQGEEEFLAFSRAATGRLRDELAKYPFAEGGIVLFCQYRYLASSICWWRYSIT
;
A
#
# COMPACT_ATOMS: atom_id res chain seq x y z
N MET A 1 -18.62 -12.10 8.05
CA MET A 1 -18.39 -10.67 8.34
C MET A 1 -17.84 -10.06 7.06
N SER A 2 -18.61 -9.20 6.37
CA SER A 2 -18.35 -8.83 4.98
C SER A 2 -17.31 -7.72 4.88
N LEU A 3 -16.06 -8.12 4.60
CA LEU A 3 -15.02 -7.26 4.04
C LEU A 3 -15.14 -7.33 2.52
N ASP A 4 -15.39 -6.20 1.88
CA ASP A 4 -15.51 -6.10 0.43
C ASP A 4 -14.27 -5.39 -0.12
N ILE A 5 -13.51 -6.05 -1.00
CA ILE A 5 -12.28 -5.47 -1.57
C ILE A 5 -12.66 -4.80 -2.88
N ASP A 6 -12.61 -3.47 -2.89
CA ASP A 6 -12.86 -2.69 -4.10
C ASP A 6 -11.66 -2.82 -5.05
N GLN A 7 -10.44 -2.55 -4.56
CA GLN A 7 -9.21 -2.55 -5.36
C GLN A 7 -7.99 -2.93 -4.53
N ILE A 8 -7.07 -3.72 -5.11
CA ILE A 8 -5.85 -4.15 -4.44
C ILE A 8 -4.67 -4.21 -5.41
N ALA A 9 -3.54 -3.66 -4.98
CA ALA A 9 -2.27 -3.66 -5.71
C ALA A 9 -1.13 -4.09 -4.78
N LEU A 10 -0.27 -4.96 -5.30
CA LEU A 10 0.94 -5.40 -4.63
C LEU A 10 2.14 -4.94 -5.44
N HIS A 11 3.07 -4.28 -4.79
CA HIS A 11 4.37 -3.91 -5.34
C HIS A 11 5.47 -4.50 -4.46
N GLN A 12 6.60 -4.80 -5.07
CA GLN A 12 7.73 -5.37 -4.36
C GLN A 12 8.95 -4.47 -4.53
N LEU A 13 9.61 -4.21 -3.41
CA LEU A 13 10.88 -3.53 -3.32
C LEU A 13 11.95 -4.60 -3.09
N ILE A 14 12.86 -4.77 -4.05
CA ILE A 14 13.93 -5.77 -3.97
C ILE A 14 15.24 -5.02 -3.75
N LYS A 15 15.85 -5.21 -2.59
CA LYS A 15 17.23 -4.74 -2.37
C LYS A 15 18.17 -5.74 -3.02
N ARG A 16 18.88 -5.34 -4.08
CA ARG A 16 19.96 -6.18 -4.65
C ARG A 16 21.28 -5.95 -3.93
N ASP A 17 21.60 -4.69 -3.62
CA ASP A 17 22.87 -4.29 -2.99
C ASP A 17 22.65 -3.16 -1.96
N GLU A 18 23.70 -2.76 -1.23
CA GLU A 18 23.66 -1.67 -0.23
C GLU A 18 23.10 -0.34 -0.76
N GLN A 19 23.16 -0.10 -2.08
CA GLN A 19 22.73 1.15 -2.73
C GLN A 19 21.65 0.99 -3.81
N ASN A 20 21.28 -0.25 -4.17
CA ASN A 20 20.33 -0.50 -5.27
C ASN A 20 19.04 -1.15 -4.76
N LEU A 21 17.98 -0.34 -4.66
CA LEU A 21 16.60 -0.81 -4.54
C LEU A 21 15.97 -0.90 -5.93
N GLU A 22 15.65 -2.13 -6.35
CA GLU A 22 14.78 -2.38 -7.49
C GLU A 22 13.31 -2.31 -7.10
N LEU A 23 12.52 -1.79 -8.02
CA LEU A 23 11.09 -1.62 -7.89
C LEU A 23 10.38 -2.56 -8.86
N VAL A 24 9.73 -3.59 -8.33
CA VAL A 24 8.87 -4.48 -9.12
C VAL A 24 7.45 -3.97 -8.98
N LEU A 25 7.04 -3.16 -9.96
CA LEU A 25 5.67 -2.71 -10.10
C LEU A 25 4.85 -3.77 -10.81
N ARG A 26 3.64 -3.99 -10.33
CA ARG A 26 2.68 -4.87 -10.98
C ARG A 26 1.95 -4.09 -12.06
N GLU A 27 1.69 -4.74 -13.19
CA GLU A 27 1.01 -4.13 -14.34
C GLU A 27 -0.52 -4.23 -14.24
N SER A 28 -1.03 -5.02 -13.30
CA SER A 28 -2.46 -5.22 -13.08
C SER A 28 -2.82 -5.28 -11.60
N LEU A 29 -4.05 -4.88 -11.30
CA LEU A 29 -4.65 -5.06 -9.99
C LEU A 29 -4.80 -6.55 -9.67
N LEU A 30 -4.71 -6.92 -8.39
CA LEU A 30 -5.08 -8.27 -7.98
C LEU A 30 -6.59 -8.42 -8.05
N GLU A 31 -7.05 -9.53 -8.61
CA GLU A 31 -8.44 -9.92 -8.45
C GLU A 31 -8.67 -10.37 -7.00
N PRO A 32 -9.72 -9.85 -6.33
CA PRO A 32 -10.04 -10.25 -4.97
C PRO A 32 -10.55 -11.70 -4.98
N ASN A 33 -9.65 -12.63 -4.75
CA ASN A 33 -9.98 -14.05 -4.54
C ASN A 33 -10.24 -14.34 -3.05
N ALA A 34 -10.79 -15.51 -2.75
CA ALA A 34 -11.10 -15.90 -1.36
C ALA A 34 -9.87 -15.83 -0.44
N THR A 35 -8.68 -16.22 -0.94
CA THR A 35 -7.42 -16.14 -0.19
C THR A 35 -7.01 -14.70 0.13
N VAL A 36 -7.20 -13.77 -0.81
CA VAL A 36 -6.89 -12.34 -0.64
C VAL A 36 -7.87 -11.70 0.36
N VAL A 37 -9.15 -12.08 0.31
CA VAL A 37 -10.16 -11.65 1.28
C VAL A 37 -9.84 -12.15 2.68
N GLU A 38 -9.47 -13.43 2.83
CA GLU A 38 -9.04 -13.99 4.11
C GLU A 38 -7.76 -13.33 4.64
N MET A 39 -6.76 -13.14 3.78
CA MET A 39 -5.53 -12.42 4.12
C MET A 39 -5.84 -11.00 4.60
N MET A 40 -6.73 -10.29 3.90
CA MET A 40 -7.09 -8.92 4.25
C MET A 40 -7.91 -8.85 5.54
N ALA A 41 -8.79 -9.83 5.78
CA ALA A 41 -9.54 -9.94 7.03
C ALA A 41 -8.62 -10.19 8.23
N GLU A 42 -7.65 -11.09 8.10
CA GLU A 42 -6.64 -11.34 9.14
C GLU A 42 -5.75 -10.12 9.37
N LEU A 43 -5.30 -9.44 8.31
CA LEU A 43 -4.56 -8.18 8.40
C LEU A 43 -5.38 -7.11 9.12
N HIS A 44 -6.61 -6.88 8.70
CA HIS A 44 -7.52 -5.93 9.35
C HIS A 44 -7.70 -6.26 10.83
N ARG A 45 -7.92 -7.52 11.17
CA ARG A 45 -8.10 -7.97 12.56
C ARG A 45 -6.84 -7.76 13.41
N VAL A 46 -5.67 -8.15 12.93
CA VAL A 46 -4.39 -8.02 13.66
C VAL A 46 -4.06 -6.56 13.94
N TYR A 47 -4.38 -5.66 13.01
CA TYR A 47 -4.01 -4.25 13.12
C TYR A 47 -5.10 -3.35 13.69
N SER A 48 -6.38 -3.72 13.59
CA SER A 48 -7.43 -3.07 14.36
C SER A 48 -7.19 -3.21 15.86
N ALA A 49 -6.45 -4.25 16.28
CA ALA A 49 -6.05 -4.47 17.67
C ALA A 49 -4.78 -3.70 18.10
N LYS A 50 -3.99 -3.15 17.15
CA LYS A 50 -2.70 -2.47 17.45
C LYS A 50 -2.72 -1.02 16.96
N SER A 51 -2.83 -0.07 17.89
CA SER A 51 -2.88 1.38 17.58
C SER A 51 -1.57 1.99 17.06
N LYS A 52 -0.43 1.29 17.16
CA LYS A 52 0.92 1.85 16.96
C LYS A 52 1.56 1.63 15.57
N ALA A 53 0.80 1.21 14.56
CA ALA A 53 1.37 0.86 13.25
C ALA A 53 0.79 1.68 12.08
N TYR A 54 0.17 2.83 12.37
CA TYR A 54 -0.34 3.74 11.34
C TYR A 54 0.68 4.85 11.09
N GLY A 55 1.27 4.86 9.90
CA GLY A 55 1.96 6.04 9.39
C GLY A 55 0.93 7.04 8.90
N LEU A 56 0.92 8.24 9.48
CA LEU A 56 0.12 9.36 8.98
C LEU A 56 0.97 10.09 7.95
N PHE A 57 0.40 10.34 6.77
CA PHE A 57 1.02 11.26 5.81
C PHE A 57 0.86 12.68 6.34
N ASN A 58 1.90 13.49 6.21
CA ASN A 58 1.77 14.93 6.44
C ASN A 58 0.80 15.49 5.39
N GLU A 59 -0.07 16.42 5.78
CA GLU A 59 -1.13 16.95 4.90
C GLU A 59 -0.56 17.69 3.67
N GLU A 60 0.66 18.20 3.79
CA GLU A 60 1.42 18.87 2.73
C GLU A 60 2.16 17.89 1.81
N SER A 61 2.10 16.58 2.08
CA SER A 61 2.76 15.59 1.24
C SER A 61 2.06 15.48 -0.11
N GLU A 62 2.83 15.50 -1.19
CA GLU A 62 2.32 15.20 -2.54
C GLU A 62 1.57 13.86 -2.61
N LEU A 63 1.91 12.90 -1.74
CA LEU A 63 1.22 11.63 -1.65
C LEU A 63 -0.19 11.77 -1.06
N ALA A 64 -0.36 12.66 -0.08
CA ALA A 64 -1.68 12.98 0.48
C ALA A 64 -2.55 13.68 -0.58
N GLN A 65 -1.95 14.54 -1.42
CA GLN A 65 -2.64 15.14 -2.55
C GLN A 65 -3.03 14.11 -3.61
N ALA A 66 -2.11 13.21 -4.00
CA ALA A 66 -2.40 12.13 -4.94
C ALA A 66 -3.49 11.18 -4.40
N LEU A 67 -3.48 10.85 -3.10
CA LEU A 67 -4.55 10.08 -2.47
C LEU A 67 -5.90 10.82 -2.54
N ARG A 68 -5.92 12.14 -2.36
CA ARG A 68 -7.15 12.94 -2.49
C ARG A 68 -7.67 12.90 -3.93
N LEU A 69 -6.79 13.05 -4.92
CA LEU A 69 -7.14 12.98 -6.35
C LEU A 69 -7.67 11.58 -6.73
N GLN A 70 -7.01 10.53 -6.25
CA GLN A 70 -7.49 9.14 -6.43
C GLN A 70 -8.87 8.94 -5.79
N ARG A 71 -9.12 9.48 -4.59
CA ARG A 71 -10.44 9.42 -3.95
C ARG A 71 -11.50 10.26 -4.65
N GLN A 72 -11.11 11.31 -5.37
CA GLN A 72 -11.99 12.09 -6.22
C GLN A 72 -12.28 11.41 -7.57
N GLY A 73 -11.56 10.31 -7.88
CA GLY A 73 -11.68 9.59 -9.14
C GLY A 73 -10.92 10.23 -10.30
N GLU A 74 -10.05 11.21 -10.02
CA GLU A 74 -9.23 11.89 -11.04
C GLU A 74 -7.97 11.10 -11.41
N GLU A 75 -7.55 10.14 -10.56
CA GLU A 75 -6.37 9.31 -10.79
C GLU A 75 -6.71 7.82 -10.63
N GLU A 76 -6.20 6.97 -11.53
CA GLU A 76 -6.35 5.53 -11.42
C GLU A 76 -5.57 4.98 -10.22
N PHE A 77 -6.19 4.06 -9.46
CA PHE A 77 -5.55 3.45 -8.28
C PHE A 77 -4.22 2.78 -8.60
N LEU A 78 -4.10 2.15 -9.78
CA LEU A 78 -2.84 1.53 -10.21
C LEU A 78 -1.76 2.57 -10.54
N ALA A 79 -2.12 3.68 -11.18
CA ALA A 79 -1.17 4.76 -11.47
C ALA A 79 -0.67 5.39 -10.16
N PHE A 80 -1.60 5.66 -9.25
CA PHE A 80 -1.31 6.19 -7.93
C PHE A 80 -0.44 5.22 -7.09
N SER A 81 -0.77 3.93 -7.06
CA SER A 81 -0.01 2.92 -6.30
C SER A 81 1.43 2.78 -6.81
N ARG A 82 1.63 2.89 -8.13
CA ARG A 82 2.97 2.90 -8.76
C ARG A 82 3.75 4.16 -8.39
N ALA A 83 3.14 5.33 -8.52
CA ALA A 83 3.77 6.60 -8.15
C ALA A 83 4.14 6.63 -6.66
N ALA A 84 3.26 6.12 -5.79
CA ALA A 84 3.49 6.00 -4.36
C ALA A 84 4.67 5.07 -4.02
N THR A 85 4.74 3.90 -4.66
CA THR A 85 5.85 2.95 -4.43
C THR A 85 7.18 3.51 -4.93
N GLY A 86 7.18 4.21 -6.08
CA GLY A 86 8.37 4.89 -6.60
C GLY A 86 8.91 5.94 -5.63
N ARG A 87 8.03 6.78 -5.08
CA ARG A 87 8.40 7.75 -4.03
C ARG A 87 8.91 7.06 -2.76
N LEU A 88 8.25 5.98 -2.33
CA LEU A 88 8.68 5.22 -1.17
C LEU A 88 10.09 4.66 -1.38
N ARG A 89 10.40 4.13 -2.57
CA ARG A 89 11.75 3.71 -2.93
C ARG A 89 12.74 4.87 -2.83
N ASP A 90 12.42 6.01 -3.40
CA ASP A 90 13.34 7.16 -3.43
C ASP A 90 13.61 7.72 -2.03
N GLU A 91 12.62 7.68 -1.14
CA GLU A 91 12.80 7.98 0.29
C GLU A 91 13.63 6.90 1.01
N LEU A 92 13.33 5.62 0.77
CA LEU A 92 14.07 4.51 1.37
C LEU A 92 15.53 4.45 0.91
N ALA A 93 15.82 4.83 -0.34
CA ALA A 93 17.17 4.88 -0.88
C ALA A 93 18.07 5.89 -0.14
N LYS A 94 17.50 6.86 0.57
CA LYS A 94 18.26 7.80 1.43
C LYS A 94 18.78 7.12 2.70
N TYR A 95 18.24 5.97 3.07
CA TYR A 95 18.56 5.26 4.29
C TYR A 95 19.33 3.96 3.96
N PRO A 96 20.60 3.82 4.40
CA PRO A 96 21.43 2.64 4.06
C PRO A 96 20.89 1.32 4.63
N PHE A 97 20.03 1.40 5.65
CA PHE A 97 19.34 0.25 6.26
C PHE A 97 18.03 -0.12 5.58
N ALA A 98 17.61 0.59 4.52
CA ALA A 98 16.40 0.21 3.81
C ALA A 98 16.56 -1.20 3.26
N GLU A 99 15.72 -2.10 3.76
CA GLU A 99 15.62 -3.49 3.31
C GLU A 99 14.52 -3.62 2.27
N GLY A 100 14.61 -4.68 1.47
CA GLY A 100 13.55 -5.05 0.56
C GLY A 100 12.25 -5.37 1.31
N GLY A 101 11.13 -5.28 0.61
CA GLY A 101 9.84 -5.48 1.23
C GLY A 101 8.70 -5.55 0.23
N ILE A 102 7.52 -5.87 0.75
CA ILE A 102 6.28 -5.88 -0.02
C ILE A 102 5.47 -4.66 0.39
N VAL A 103 5.03 -3.90 -0.60
CA VAL A 103 4.10 -2.79 -0.45
C VAL A 103 2.73 -3.25 -0.93
N LEU A 104 1.77 -3.28 -0.01
CA LEU A 104 0.39 -3.61 -0.29
C LEU A 104 -0.47 -2.35 -0.19
N PHE A 105 -1.18 -2.07 -1.27
CA PHE A 105 -2.27 -1.10 -1.30
C PHE A 105 -3.59 -1.82 -1.44
N CYS A 106 -4.51 -1.55 -0.53
CA CYS A 106 -5.83 -2.17 -0.55
C CYS A 106 -6.89 -1.14 -0.17
N GLN A 107 -7.85 -0.96 -1.07
CA GLN A 107 -9.08 -0.22 -0.83
C GLN A 107 -10.18 -1.25 -0.56
N TYR A 108 -10.72 -1.22 0.65
CA TYR A 108 -11.77 -2.14 1.07
C TYR A 108 -12.84 -1.43 1.89
N ARG A 109 -14.04 -2.01 1.90
CA ARG A 109 -15.17 -1.58 2.71
C ARG A 109 -15.35 -2.56 3.86
N TYR A 110 -15.38 -2.02 5.07
CA TYR A 110 -15.68 -2.79 6.27
C TYR A 110 -16.85 -2.14 7.01
N LEU A 111 -17.93 -2.88 7.22
CA LEU A 111 -19.13 -2.44 7.97
C LEU A 111 -19.61 -1.02 7.56
N ALA A 112 -19.76 -0.78 6.25
CA ALA A 112 -20.18 0.49 5.65
C ALA A 112 -19.18 1.65 5.72
N SER A 113 -17.97 1.44 6.24
CA SER A 113 -16.88 2.42 6.18
C SER A 113 -15.89 2.07 5.08
N SER A 114 -15.61 3.01 4.17
CA SER A 114 -14.54 2.87 3.17
C SER A 114 -13.20 3.11 3.86
N ILE A 115 -12.36 2.08 3.95
CA ILE A 115 -11.04 2.12 4.60
C ILE A 115 -9.98 1.91 3.51
N CYS A 116 -9.00 2.82 3.43
CA CYS A 116 -7.84 2.65 2.57
C CYS A 116 -6.66 2.21 3.42
N TRP A 117 -6.14 1.01 3.16
CA TRP A 117 -4.97 0.46 3.85
C TRP A 117 -3.71 0.54 2.99
N TRP A 118 -2.64 0.98 3.63
CA TRP A 118 -1.30 1.17 3.07
C TRP A 118 -0.34 0.44 3.99
N ARG A 119 0.30 -0.64 3.51
CA ARG A 119 1.31 -1.34 4.31
C ARG A 119 2.58 -1.56 3.51
N TYR A 120 3.68 -1.11 4.09
CA TYR A 120 5.02 -1.56 3.74
C TYR A 120 5.47 -2.59 4.78
N SER A 121 5.73 -3.82 4.35
CA SER A 121 6.35 -4.84 5.20
C SER A 121 7.78 -5.06 4.74
N ILE A 122 8.73 -4.67 5.58
CA ILE A 122 10.14 -5.03 5.44
C ILE A 122 10.27 -6.51 5.81
N THR A 123 10.95 -7.30 4.99
CA THR A 123 11.16 -8.74 5.23
C THR A 123 12.64 -9.05 5.24
#